data_AF-A0A3B0Z8X2-F1
#
_entry.id   AF-A0A3B0Z8X2-F1
#
_cell.length_a   1.000
_cell.length_b   1.000
_cell.length_c   1.000
_cell.angle_alpha   90.00
_cell.angle_beta   90.00
_cell.angle_gamma   90.00
#
_symmetry.space_group_name_H-M   'P 1'
#
loop_
_entity.id
_entity.type
_entity.pdbx_description
1 polymer ?
#
loop_
_entity_poly.entity_id
_entity_poly.type
_entity_poly.pdbx_seq_one_letter_code
_entity_poly.pdbx_strand_id
1 'polypeptide(L)'
;MSRSEYFAGLVGVGLSFCFFAFDLITPLGVASGVPYVSVVALGLLNKSLRLIFLFAVLGVLLTMLGFLVSPEGGEWWQILLNRFAAIFAILVIAIFGYVFLSRQLQLEEQ
;
A
#
# COMPACT_ATOMS: atom_id res chain seq x y z
N MET A 1 -7.86 -0.54 19.37
CA MET A 1 -7.24 0.52 18.57
C MET A 1 -7.25 1.78 19.41
N SER A 2 -6.10 2.44 19.57
CA SER A 2 -6.04 3.73 20.27
C SER A 2 -6.67 4.83 19.41
N ARG A 3 -7.01 5.98 19.99
CA ARG A 3 -7.55 7.14 19.23
C ARG A 3 -6.61 7.58 18.10
N SER A 4 -5.29 7.52 18.34
CA SER A 4 -4.28 7.84 17.31
C SER A 4 -4.26 6.80 16.19
N GLU A 5 -4.40 5.51 16.51
CA GLU A 5 -4.45 4.43 15.52
C GLU A 5 -5.68 4.55 14.61
N TYR A 6 -6.85 4.90 15.17
CA TYR A 6 -8.04 5.17 14.36
C TYR A 6 -7.86 6.37 13.42
N PHE A 7 -7.29 7.46 13.92
CA PHE A 7 -7.03 8.64 13.11
C PHE A 7 -6.06 8.33 11.97
N ALA A 8 -4.96 7.62 12.26
CA ALA A 8 -4.02 7.15 11.25
C ALA A 8 -4.68 6.20 10.24
N GLY A 9 -5.58 5.32 10.70
CA GLY A 9 -6.42 4.48 9.87
C GLY A 9 -7.21 5.28 8.85
N LEU A 10 -7.96 6.29 9.29
CA LEU A 10 -8.76 7.16 8.44
C LEU A 10 -7.90 7.93 7.43
N VAL A 11 -6.79 8.51 7.89
CA VAL A 11 -5.85 9.24 7.03
C VAL A 11 -5.26 8.32 5.96
N GLY A 12 -4.82 7.11 6.35
CA GLY A 12 -4.26 6.14 5.43
C GLY A 12 -5.27 5.65 4.40
N VAL A 13 -6.51 5.36 4.81
CA VAL A 13 -7.60 5.01 3.87
C VAL A 13 -7.87 6.17 2.90
N GLY A 14 -7.94 7.41 3.40
CA GLY A 14 -8.10 8.59 2.55
C GLY A 14 -6.99 8.73 1.51
N LEU A 15 -5.73 8.58 1.93
CA LEU A 15 -4.56 8.61 1.03
C LEU A 15 -4.58 7.49 0.00
N SER A 16 -4.99 6.27 0.39
CA SER A 16 -5.17 5.17 -0.56
C SER A 16 -6.16 5.55 -1.67
N PHE A 17 -7.31 6.15 -1.33
CA PHE A 17 -8.26 6.59 -2.36
C PHE A 17 -7.75 7.77 -3.19
N CYS A 18 -6.93 8.67 -2.63
CA CYS A 18 -6.26 9.71 -3.41
C CYS A 18 -5.28 9.12 -4.43
N PHE A 19 -4.46 8.14 -4.03
CA PHE A 19 -3.56 7.45 -4.96
C PHE A 19 -4.31 6.62 -5.98
N PHE A 20 -5.45 6.03 -5.60
CA PHE A 20 -6.31 5.34 -6.54
C PHE A 20 -6.90 6.29 -7.59
N ALA A 21 -7.38 7.46 -7.18
CA ALA A 21 -7.84 8.48 -8.13
C ALA A 21 -6.72 8.90 -9.10
N PHE A 22 -5.48 9.01 -8.62
CA PHE A 22 -4.31 9.23 -9.47
C PHE A 22 -4.06 8.05 -10.43
N ASP A 23 -4.16 6.80 -9.95
CA ASP A 23 -4.03 5.59 -10.77
C ASP A 23 -5.10 5.52 -11.88
N LEU A 24 -6.32 5.97 -11.59
CA LEU A 24 -7.43 5.99 -12.56
C LEU A 24 -7.29 7.01 -13.69
N ILE A 25 -6.52 8.08 -13.49
CA ILE A 25 -6.26 9.08 -14.55
C ILE A 25 -4.95 8.81 -15.27
N THR A 26 -4.13 7.89 -14.77
CA THR A 26 -2.85 7.53 -15.35
C THR A 26 -3.08 6.39 -16.35
N PRO A 27 -2.58 6.50 -17.60
CA PRO A 27 -2.64 5.39 -18.55
C PRO A 27 -1.93 4.15 -18.02
N LEU A 28 -2.43 2.98 -18.41
CA LEU A 28 -1.74 1.71 -18.19
C LEU A 28 -0.31 1.79 -18.74
N GLY A 29 0.61 1.02 -18.15
CA GLY A 29 2.04 1.05 -18.50
C GLY A 29 2.87 2.09 -17.74
N VAL A 30 2.27 2.86 -16.84
CA VAL A 30 2.97 3.67 -15.82
C VAL A 30 2.84 3.01 -14.44
N ALA A 31 3.86 3.12 -13.60
CA ALA A 31 3.90 2.50 -12.27
C ALA A 31 3.13 3.31 -11.20
N SER A 32 1.89 3.68 -11.47
CA SER A 32 1.02 4.49 -10.60
C SER A 32 0.56 3.80 -9.31
N GLY A 33 0.76 2.48 -9.17
CA GLY A 33 0.48 1.74 -7.94
C GLY A 33 1.59 1.79 -6.87
N VAL A 34 2.79 2.28 -7.20
CA VAL A 34 3.92 2.36 -6.24
C VAL A 34 3.62 3.22 -5.00
N PRO A 35 2.90 4.36 -5.09
CA PRO A 35 2.61 5.22 -3.94
C PRO A 35 1.92 4.51 -2.75
N TYR A 36 1.21 3.40 -2.95
CA TYR A 36 0.58 2.64 -1.84
C TYR A 36 1.58 2.14 -0.79
N VAL A 37 2.86 1.99 -1.15
CA VAL A 37 3.96 1.68 -0.22
C VAL A 37 4.01 2.68 0.93
N SER A 38 3.77 3.97 0.65
CA SER A 38 3.77 5.02 1.67
C SER A 38 2.63 4.85 2.69
N VAL A 39 1.48 4.34 2.26
CA VAL A 39 0.34 4.09 3.15
C VAL A 39 0.66 2.93 4.10
N VAL A 40 1.29 1.86 3.60
CA VAL A 40 1.76 0.77 4.46
C VAL A 40 2.79 1.28 5.48
N ALA A 41 3.70 2.16 5.06
CA ALA A 41 4.66 2.79 5.96
C ALA A 41 3.99 3.64 7.05
N LEU A 42 2.82 4.25 6.81
CA LEU A 42 2.05 4.92 7.88
C LEU A 42 1.63 3.96 8.98
N GLY A 43 1.28 2.70 8.64
CA GLY A 43 1.00 1.66 9.62
C GLY A 43 2.23 1.36 10.50
N LEU A 44 3.40 1.30 9.87
CA LEU A 44 4.69 1.11 10.57
C LEU A 44 5.02 2.28 11.50
N LEU A 45 4.86 3.52 11.02
CA LEU A 45 5.12 4.73 11.80
C LEU A 45 4.18 4.87 13.01
N ASN A 46 2.97 4.33 12.91
CA ASN A 46 2.02 4.28 14.02
C ASN A 46 2.22 3.06 14.94
N LYS A 47 3.31 2.30 14.76
CA LYS A 47 3.59 1.05 15.51
C LYS A 47 2.38 0.10 15.55
N SER A 48 1.59 0.03 14.46
CA SER A 48 0.41 -0.85 14.38
C SER A 48 0.57 -1.91 13.30
N LEU A 49 0.73 -3.17 13.74
CA LEU A 49 0.71 -4.34 12.86
C LEU A 49 -0.62 -4.48 12.11
N ARG A 50 -1.73 -4.07 12.73
CA ARG A 50 -3.08 -4.12 12.12
C ARG A 50 -3.18 -3.15 10.95
N LEU A 51 -2.66 -1.94 11.11
CA LEU A 51 -2.65 -0.93 10.04
C LEU A 51 -1.73 -1.34 8.89
N ILE A 52 -0.54 -1.91 9.18
CA ILE A 52 0.35 -2.46 8.15
C ILE A 52 -0.41 -3.47 7.28
N PHE A 53 -1.08 -4.44 7.90
CA PHE A 53 -1.82 -5.47 7.18
C PHE A 53 -3.00 -4.90 6.39
N LEU A 54 -3.82 -4.05 7.01
CA LEU A 54 -4.96 -3.41 6.38
C LEU A 54 -4.55 -2.63 5.12
N PHE A 55 -3.51 -1.81 5.22
CA PHE A 55 -3.05 -0.98 4.10
C PHE A 55 -2.38 -1.79 3.01
N ALA A 56 -1.70 -2.89 3.34
CA ALA A 56 -1.11 -3.78 2.35
C ALA A 56 -2.21 -4.45 1.52
N VAL A 57 -3.22 -5.03 2.17
CA VAL A 57 -4.37 -5.64 1.49
C VAL A 57 -5.11 -4.61 0.64
N LEU A 58 -5.40 -3.44 1.20
CA LEU A 58 -6.07 -2.36 0.48
C LEU A 58 -5.26 -1.91 -0.75
N GLY A 59 -3.96 -1.69 -0.60
CA GLY A 59 -3.08 -1.28 -1.71
C GLY A 59 -3.01 -2.33 -2.83
N VAL A 60 -2.94 -3.62 -2.50
CA VAL A 60 -2.98 -4.70 -3.50
C VAL A 60 -4.32 -4.71 -4.24
N LEU A 61 -5.44 -4.64 -3.51
CA LEU A 61 -6.78 -4.64 -4.11
C LEU A 61 -7.00 -3.43 -5.02
N LEU A 62 -6.58 -2.23 -4.58
CA LEU A 62 -6.72 -1.02 -5.40
C LEU A 62 -5.79 -1.04 -6.62
N THR A 63 -4.59 -1.62 -6.50
CA THR A 63 -3.69 -1.82 -7.65
C THR A 63 -4.28 -2.79 -8.68
N MET A 64 -4.91 -3.88 -8.22
CA MET A 64 -5.64 -4.82 -9.09
C MET A 64 -6.85 -4.15 -9.73
N LEU A 65 -7.58 -3.32 -8.99
CA LEU A 65 -8.70 -2.58 -9.53
C LEU A 65 -8.24 -1.58 -10.59
N GLY A 66 -7.17 -0.83 -10.35
CA GLY A 66 -6.58 0.09 -11.33
C GLY A 66 -6.17 -0.60 -12.63
N PHE A 67 -5.71 -1.84 -12.57
CA PHE A 67 -5.45 -2.63 -13.78
C PHE A 67 -6.72 -2.87 -14.63
N LEU A 68 -7.90 -2.97 -14.01
CA LEU A 68 -9.16 -3.23 -14.71
C LEU A 68 -9.85 -1.97 -15.25
N VAL A 69 -9.65 -0.81 -14.61
CA VAL A 69 -10.42 0.41 -14.89
C VAL A 69 -9.60 1.61 -15.35
N SER A 70 -8.27 1.60 -15.24
CA SER A 70 -7.43 2.70 -15.75
C SER A 70 -7.46 2.78 -17.29
N PRO A 71 -7.28 3.98 -17.87
CA PRO A 71 -7.25 4.19 -19.31
C PRO A 71 -6.21 3.32 -20.01
N GLU A 72 -6.53 2.85 -21.22
CA GLU A 72 -5.59 2.10 -22.04
C GLU A 72 -4.30 2.90 -22.30
N GLY A 73 -3.18 2.20 -22.29
CA GLY A 73 -1.85 2.78 -22.49
C GLY A 73 -0.75 1.74 -22.31
N GLY A 74 0.44 2.07 -22.82
CA GLY A 74 1.63 1.25 -22.69
C GLY A 74 1.57 -0.10 -23.42
N GLU A 75 2.70 -0.78 -23.44
CA GLU A 75 2.81 -2.13 -23.99
C GLU A 75 2.45 -3.18 -22.92
N TRP A 76 1.86 -4.32 -23.31
CA TRP A 76 1.44 -5.38 -22.38
C TRP A 76 2.50 -5.78 -21.35
N TRP A 77 3.76 -5.88 -21.77
CA TRP A 77 4.87 -6.22 -20.87
C TRP A 77 5.14 -5.13 -19.82
N GLN A 78 4.98 -3.84 -20.17
CA GLN A 78 5.13 -2.71 -19.24
C GLN A 78 4.00 -2.71 -18.23
N ILE A 79 2.76 -2.95 -18.70
CA ILE A 79 1.58 -3.01 -17.84
C ILE A 79 1.77 -4.08 -16.78
N LEU A 80 2.08 -5.32 -17.21
CA LEU A 80 2.28 -6.44 -16.29
C LEU A 80 3.46 -6.17 -15.34
N LEU A 81 4.62 -5.76 -15.87
CA LEU A 81 5.80 -5.51 -15.05
C LEU A 81 5.55 -4.44 -13.98
N ASN A 82 4.86 -3.34 -14.33
CA ASN A 82 4.57 -2.27 -13.39
C ASN A 82 3.56 -2.67 -12.31
N ARG A 83 2.53 -3.45 -12.66
CA ARG A 83 1.56 -3.97 -11.67
C ARG A 83 2.23 -4.97 -10.74
N PHE A 84 3.04 -5.89 -11.27
CA PHE A 84 3.84 -6.81 -10.45
C PHE A 84 4.83 -6.07 -9.56
N ALA A 85 5.56 -5.09 -10.08
CA ALA A 85 6.53 -4.31 -9.31
C ALA A 85 5.86 -3.53 -8.18
N ALA A 86 4.70 -2.91 -8.42
CA ALA A 86 3.95 -2.20 -7.40
C ALA A 86 3.46 -3.15 -6.29
N ILE A 87 2.81 -4.27 -6.66
CA ILE A 87 2.34 -5.27 -5.69
C ILE A 87 3.52 -5.85 -4.90
N PHE A 88 4.61 -6.19 -5.58
CA PHE A 88 5.82 -6.69 -4.94
C PHE A 88 6.38 -5.68 -3.93
N ALA A 89 6.48 -4.40 -4.29
CA ALA A 89 6.95 -3.36 -3.38
C ALA A 89 6.03 -3.21 -2.15
N ILE A 90 4.71 -3.24 -2.33
CA ILE A 90 3.71 -3.20 -1.25
C ILE A 90 3.90 -4.39 -0.30
N LEU A 91 4.06 -5.60 -0.84
CA LEU A 91 4.25 -6.81 -0.04
C LEU A 91 5.59 -6.79 0.69
N VAL A 92 6.67 -6.35 0.05
CA VAL A 92 7.99 -6.24 0.68
C VAL A 92 7.95 -5.30 1.87
N ILE A 93 7.40 -4.08 1.70
CA ILE A 93 7.32 -3.14 2.83
C ILE A 93 6.39 -3.65 3.94
N ALA A 94 5.31 -4.33 3.58
CA ALA A 94 4.39 -4.90 4.56
C ALA A 94 5.05 -6.00 5.38
N ILE A 95 5.72 -6.97 4.71
CA ILE A 95 6.39 -8.08 5.37
C ILE A 95 7.55 -7.56 6.22
N PHE A 96 8.41 -6.70 5.67
CA PHE A 96 9.58 -6.19 6.38
C PHE A 96 9.14 -5.32 7.56
N GLY A 97 8.18 -4.42 7.35
CA GLY A 97 7.62 -3.57 8.40
C GLY A 97 6.96 -4.40 9.50
N TYR A 98 6.19 -5.43 9.13
CA TYR A 98 5.55 -6.33 10.10
C TYR A 98 6.58 -7.08 10.93
N VAL A 99 7.58 -7.71 10.30
CA VAL A 99 8.62 -8.47 11.00
C VAL A 99 9.44 -7.56 11.92
N PHE A 100 9.86 -6.40 11.42
CA PHE A 100 10.61 -5.41 12.20
C PHE A 100 9.82 -4.95 13.42
N LEU A 101 8.57 -4.52 13.23
CA LEU A 101 7.76 -4.00 14.32
C LEU A 101 7.37 -5.09 15.33
N SER A 102 7.07 -6.30 14.86
CA SER A 102 6.75 -7.43 15.74
C SER A 102 7.91 -7.73 16.69
N ARG A 103 9.15 -7.68 16.18
CA ARG A 103 10.36 -7.85 17.01
C ARG A 103 10.56 -6.70 17.99
N GLN A 104 10.33 -5.45 17.57
CA GLN A 104 10.43 -4.30 18.45
C GLN A 104 9.45 -4.39 19.62
N LEU A 105 8.19 -4.74 19.36
CA LEU A 105 7.18 -4.89 20.41
C LEU A 105 7.52 -6.01 21.40
N GLN A 106 8.05 -7.14 20.91
CA GLN A 106 8.53 -8.23 21.79
C GLN A 106 9.68 -7.80 22.72
N LEU A 107 10.54 -6.88 22.28
CA LEU A 107 11.63 -6.34 23.09
C LEU A 107 11.14 -5.32 24.11
N GLU A 108 10.08 -4.56 23.81
CA GLU A 108 9.46 -3.60 24.73
C GLU A 108 8.65 -4.29 25.85
N GLU A 109 8.21 -5.54 25.63
CA GLU A 109 7.49 -6.35 26.62
C GLU A 109 8.39 -7.09 27.63
N GLN A 110 9.71 -7.10 27.42
CA GLN A 110 10.71 -7.73 28.29
C GLN A 110 11.29 -6.74 29.31
#